data_AF-G9ZNU3-F1
#
_entry.id   AF-G9ZNU3-F1
#
_cell.length_a   1.000
_cell.length_b   1.000
_cell.length_c   1.000
_cell.angle_alpha   90.00
_cell.angle_beta   90.00
_cell.angle_gamma   90.00
#
_symmetry.space_group_name_H-M   'P 1'
#
loop_
_entity.id
_entity.type
_entity.pdbx_description
1 polymer ?
#
loop_
_entity_poly.entity_id
_entity_poly.type
_entity_poly.pdbx_seq_one_letter_code
_entity_poly.pdbx_strand_id
1 'polypeptide(L)'
;MKRKVTWRNIFGYGAADLFGNGAMTVASTWILFFYTAFGGLSPVLAGTILAIARVADSFISPLMGYLTDHFGATKLGRKFGRRRFFLLIAIPLMFLYIIIWVAHMGFWYYLATYLLMEAFTALVMIPYETLAAEMTDNYDMKSKLSSSRMLWSALATFLASWLPGRVFAIMGKNNPNAFLTVGIVLAIVFILAIGLTYFSTFERETAGSPEEIQAIIEESSTKTGNPLKSLWNMIKDMGSVFRIKSYALHLAIYLCSFTARDIIGATYVFYVVYAMKSNPTEASNILTFGSIIGIPCNLL
;
A
#
# COMPACT_ATOMS: atom_id res chain seq x y z
N MET A 1 -22.22 -25.14 0.26
CA MET A 1 -22.15 -24.88 -1.22
C MET A 1 -20.96 -23.97 -1.48
N LYS A 2 -20.05 -24.32 -2.39
CA LYS A 2 -18.88 -23.46 -2.69
C LYS A 2 -19.35 -22.11 -3.27
N ARG A 3 -19.20 -21.02 -2.51
CA ARG A 3 -19.54 -19.66 -2.93
C ARG A 3 -18.67 -19.27 -4.13
N LYS A 4 -19.28 -18.95 -5.26
CA LYS A 4 -18.57 -18.57 -6.49
C LYS A 4 -18.27 -17.07 -6.49
N VAL A 5 -17.13 -16.70 -7.04
CA VAL A 5 -16.75 -15.30 -7.27
C VAL A 5 -17.63 -14.72 -8.38
N THR A 6 -18.31 -13.61 -8.08
CA THR A 6 -19.15 -12.85 -9.02
C THR A 6 -18.48 -11.56 -9.45
N TRP A 7 -19.04 -10.87 -10.44
CA TRP A 7 -18.55 -9.57 -10.90
C TRP A 7 -18.48 -8.52 -9.77
N ARG A 8 -19.43 -8.52 -8.83
CA ARG A 8 -19.40 -7.62 -7.67
C ARG A 8 -18.16 -7.88 -6.79
N ASN A 9 -17.81 -9.15 -6.61
CA ASN A 9 -16.63 -9.53 -5.84
C ASN A 9 -15.34 -9.10 -6.56
N ILE A 10 -15.31 -9.20 -7.90
CA ILE A 10 -14.16 -8.77 -8.72
C ILE A 10 -13.94 -7.26 -8.56
N PHE A 11 -14.95 -6.46 -8.86
CA PHE A 11 -14.85 -5.00 -8.76
C PHE A 11 -14.57 -4.53 -7.33
N GLY A 12 -15.26 -5.11 -6.35
CA GLY A 12 -15.05 -4.74 -4.94
C GLY A 12 -13.68 -5.17 -4.42
N TYR A 13 -13.13 -6.30 -4.87
CA TYR A 13 -11.76 -6.70 -4.53
C TYR A 13 -10.74 -5.68 -5.03
N GLY A 14 -10.85 -5.24 -6.28
CA GLY A 14 -9.87 -4.30 -6.82
C GLY A 14 -9.91 -2.91 -6.14
N ALA A 15 -11.02 -2.52 -5.52
CA ALA A 15 -11.18 -1.19 -4.93
C ALA A 15 -10.13 -0.85 -3.87
N ALA A 16 -9.65 -1.82 -3.08
CA ALA A 16 -8.59 -1.61 -2.09
C ALA A 16 -7.28 -1.07 -2.70
N ASP A 17 -7.07 -1.24 -4.00
CA ASP A 17 -5.90 -0.68 -4.69
C ASP A 17 -5.97 0.85 -4.85
N LEU A 18 -7.15 1.46 -4.65
CA LEU A 18 -7.24 2.91 -4.42
C LEU A 18 -6.38 3.34 -3.23
N PHE A 19 -6.36 2.55 -2.15
CA PHE A 19 -5.45 2.79 -1.03
C PHE A 19 -4.03 2.37 -1.41
N GLY A 20 -3.82 1.13 -1.85
CA GLY A 20 -2.48 0.60 -2.15
C GLY A 20 -1.68 1.46 -3.12
N ASN A 21 -2.14 1.54 -4.38
CA ASN A 21 -1.43 2.30 -5.40
C ASN A 21 -1.64 3.81 -5.27
N GLY A 22 -2.80 4.26 -4.77
CA GLY A 22 -3.07 5.68 -4.56
C GLY A 22 -2.19 6.31 -3.49
N ALA A 23 -2.11 5.71 -2.30
CA ALA A 23 -1.23 6.19 -1.22
C ALA A 23 0.24 6.16 -1.66
N MET A 24 0.67 5.08 -2.34
CA MET A 24 2.03 4.98 -2.89
C MET A 24 2.34 6.09 -3.89
N THR A 25 1.43 6.39 -4.81
CA THR A 25 1.61 7.45 -5.82
C THR A 25 1.68 8.84 -5.18
N VAL A 26 0.81 9.10 -4.20
CA VAL A 26 0.85 10.39 -3.48
C VAL A 26 2.14 10.50 -2.67
N ALA A 27 2.56 9.43 -2.00
CA ALA A 27 3.79 9.42 -1.21
C ALA A 27 5.04 9.65 -2.06
N SER A 28 5.20 8.89 -3.14
CA SER A 28 6.37 9.03 -4.02
C SER A 28 6.45 10.41 -4.67
N THR A 29 5.31 11.05 -4.95
CA THR A 29 5.28 12.34 -5.64
C THR A 29 5.37 13.54 -4.70
N TRP A 30 4.64 13.51 -3.58
CA TRP A 30 4.35 14.73 -2.81
C TRP A 30 4.96 14.76 -1.41
N ILE A 31 5.28 13.62 -0.77
CA ILE A 31 5.76 13.64 0.63
C ILE A 31 7.06 14.43 0.75
N LEU A 32 8.02 14.22 -0.16
CA LEU A 32 9.30 14.91 -0.10
C LEU A 32 9.11 16.43 -0.24
N PHE A 33 8.29 16.84 -1.21
CA PHE A 33 7.94 18.25 -1.42
C PHE A 33 7.22 18.84 -0.20
N PHE A 34 6.29 18.11 0.41
CA PHE A 34 5.57 18.55 1.59
C PHE A 34 6.50 18.78 2.78
N TYR A 35 7.36 17.81 3.10
CA TYR A 35 8.30 17.91 4.23
C TYR A 35 9.28 19.08 4.08
N THR A 36 9.69 19.42 2.85
CA THR A 36 10.58 20.56 2.62
C THR A 36 9.83 21.88 2.58
N ALA A 37 8.77 21.98 1.77
CA ALA A 37 8.12 23.26 1.47
C ALA A 37 7.17 23.72 2.58
N PHE A 38 6.53 22.79 3.30
CA PHE A 38 5.55 23.09 4.35
C PHE A 38 5.98 22.58 5.72
N GLY A 39 6.76 21.48 5.76
CA GLY A 39 7.36 20.96 6.99
C GLY A 39 8.60 21.74 7.44
N GLY A 40 9.26 22.47 6.56
CA GLY A 40 10.46 23.24 6.87
C GLY A 40 11.72 22.39 7.09
N LEU A 41 11.70 21.10 6.74
CA LEU A 41 12.88 20.26 6.78
C LEU A 41 13.82 20.57 5.61
N SER A 42 15.13 20.38 5.82
CA SER A 42 16.05 20.34 4.69
C SER A 42 15.76 19.12 3.80
N PRO A 43 16.03 19.19 2.48
CA PRO A 43 15.86 18.05 1.57
C PRO A 43 16.61 16.79 2.04
N VAL A 44 17.77 16.97 2.67
CA VAL A 44 18.58 15.87 3.22
C VAL A 44 17.84 15.18 4.37
N LEU A 45 17.28 15.94 5.31
CA LEU A 45 16.51 15.36 6.43
C LEU A 45 15.24 14.66 5.93
N ALA A 46 14.51 15.30 5.01
CA ALA A 46 13.29 14.72 4.44
C ALA A 46 13.58 13.44 3.64
N GLY A 47 14.63 13.43 2.82
CA GLY A 47 15.08 12.22 2.12
C GLY A 47 15.56 11.12 3.07
N THR A 48 16.17 11.48 4.19
CA THR A 48 16.59 10.52 5.23
C THR A 48 15.39 9.82 5.86
N ILE A 49 14.28 10.52 6.09
CA ILE A 49 13.03 9.90 6.59
C ILE A 49 12.55 8.81 5.63
N LEU A 50 12.49 9.12 4.34
CA LEU A 50 12.08 8.17 3.30
C LEU A 50 13.02 6.96 3.23
N ALA A 51 14.33 7.18 3.33
CA ALA A 51 15.32 6.12 3.33
C ALA A 51 15.19 5.20 4.56
N ILE A 52 15.08 5.76 5.77
CA ILE A 52 14.87 4.99 7.01
C ILE A 52 13.58 4.16 6.90
N ALA A 53 12.52 4.75 6.36
CA ALA A 53 11.25 4.07 6.22
C ALA A 53 11.29 2.89 5.25
N ARG A 54 12.02 3.00 4.13
CA ARG A 54 12.25 1.86 3.23
C ARG A 54 13.08 0.75 3.88
N VAL A 55 14.09 1.10 4.67
CA VAL A 55 14.84 0.11 5.46
C VAL A 55 13.92 -0.56 6.48
N ALA A 56 13.11 0.19 7.21
CA ALA A 56 12.17 -0.35 8.18
C ALA A 56 11.14 -1.28 7.53
N ASP A 57 10.55 -0.88 6.39
CA ASP A 57 9.57 -1.68 5.65
C ASP A 57 10.13 -3.04 5.21
N SER A 58 11.41 -3.10 4.84
CA SER A 58 12.07 -4.37 4.48
C SER A 58 12.04 -5.43 5.61
N PHE A 59 11.91 -4.99 6.87
CA PHE A 59 11.72 -5.88 8.03
C PHE A 59 10.25 -6.02 8.42
N ILE A 60 9.47 -4.94 8.36
CA ILE A 60 8.06 -4.93 8.75
C ILE A 60 7.24 -5.82 7.82
N SER A 61 7.49 -5.78 6.51
CA SER A 61 6.74 -6.54 5.52
C SER A 61 6.82 -8.06 5.74
N PRO A 62 8.01 -8.69 5.85
CA PRO A 62 8.12 -10.12 6.19
C PRO A 62 7.50 -10.48 7.54
N LEU A 63 7.69 -9.63 8.55
CA LEU A 63 7.12 -9.85 9.88
C LEU A 63 5.58 -9.86 9.82
N MET A 64 5.00 -8.91 9.09
CA MET A 64 3.55 -8.81 8.91
C MET A 64 3.01 -10.00 8.11
N GLY A 65 3.72 -10.45 7.07
CA GLY A 65 3.41 -11.69 6.36
C GLY A 65 3.29 -12.88 7.32
N TYR A 66 4.33 -13.11 8.13
CA TYR A 66 4.32 -14.16 9.15
C TYR A 66 3.14 -14.02 10.12
N LEU A 67 2.90 -12.82 10.66
CA LEU A 67 1.80 -12.59 11.61
C LEU A 67 0.44 -12.88 11.00
N THR A 68 0.20 -12.44 9.77
CA THR A 68 -1.10 -12.58 9.10
C THR A 68 -1.37 -14.02 8.67
N ASP A 69 -0.33 -14.77 8.31
CA ASP A 69 -0.44 -16.19 7.95
C ASP A 69 -0.89 -17.05 9.15
N HIS A 70 -0.35 -16.76 10.34
CA HIS A 70 -0.69 -17.46 11.58
C HIS A 70 -1.95 -16.91 12.26
N PHE A 71 -2.46 -15.75 11.82
CA PHE A 71 -3.60 -15.08 12.45
C PHE A 71 -4.89 -15.91 12.44
N GLY A 72 -5.05 -16.79 11.44
CA GLY A 72 -6.22 -17.68 11.32
C GLY A 72 -6.44 -18.60 12.53
N ALA A 73 -5.37 -18.94 13.27
CA ALA A 73 -5.47 -19.78 14.47
C ALA A 73 -6.10 -19.05 15.68
N THR A 74 -6.14 -17.72 15.66
CA THR A 74 -6.65 -16.89 16.77
C THR A 74 -8.18 -16.86 16.84
N LYS A 75 -8.75 -16.53 18.01
CA LYS A 75 -10.22 -16.37 18.17
C LYS A 75 -10.82 -15.34 17.21
N LEU A 76 -10.08 -14.26 16.94
CA LEU A 76 -10.52 -13.19 16.04
C LEU A 76 -10.40 -13.59 14.57
N GLY A 77 -9.31 -14.26 14.18
CA GLY A 77 -9.15 -14.83 12.84
C GLY A 77 -10.25 -15.84 12.50
N ARG A 78 -10.66 -16.67 13.48
CA ARG A 78 -11.78 -17.61 13.31
C ARG A 78 -13.14 -16.93 13.16
N LYS A 79 -13.35 -15.77 13.82
CA LYS A 79 -14.63 -15.06 13.80
C LYS A 79 -14.81 -14.17 12.57
N PHE A 80 -13.75 -13.48 12.16
CA PHE A 80 -13.81 -12.44 11.12
C PHE A 80 -13.10 -12.83 9.81
N GLY A 81 -12.38 -13.95 9.78
CA GLY A 81 -11.53 -14.37 8.67
C GLY A 81 -10.06 -14.03 8.90
N ARG A 82 -9.17 -14.88 8.38
CA ARG A 82 -7.71 -14.75 8.53
C ARG A 82 -7.19 -13.45 7.94
N ARG A 83 -7.66 -13.06 6.76
CA ARG A 83 -7.21 -11.88 6.01
C ARG A 83 -8.19 -10.72 6.14
N ARG A 84 -9.49 -11.02 6.16
CA ARG A 84 -10.57 -10.02 6.22
C ARG A 84 -10.60 -9.24 7.54
N PHE A 85 -10.12 -9.82 8.64
CA PHE A 85 -9.97 -9.09 9.90
C PHE A 85 -9.08 -7.84 9.75
N PHE A 86 -7.97 -7.95 9.01
CA PHE A 86 -7.05 -6.83 8.80
C PHE A 86 -7.70 -5.72 7.97
N LEU A 87 -8.53 -6.06 6.99
CA LEU A 87 -9.33 -5.08 6.26
C LEU A 87 -10.36 -4.39 7.17
N LEU A 88 -10.99 -5.11 8.10
CA LEU A 88 -11.96 -4.54 9.03
C LEU A 88 -11.34 -3.50 9.96
N ILE A 89 -10.19 -3.80 10.56
CA ILE A 89 -9.48 -2.86 11.44
C ILE A 89 -8.87 -1.70 10.65
N ALA A 90 -8.54 -1.91 9.38
CA ALA A 90 -8.00 -0.87 8.52
C ALA A 90 -8.99 0.28 8.29
N ILE A 91 -10.29 -0.01 8.17
CA ILE A 91 -11.33 0.99 7.88
C ILE A 91 -11.23 2.22 8.82
N PRO A 92 -11.35 2.09 10.15
CA PRO A 92 -11.20 3.27 11.03
C PRO A 92 -9.76 3.79 11.10
N LEU A 93 -8.76 2.94 10.87
CA LEU A 93 -7.35 3.35 10.94
C LEU A 93 -6.89 4.16 9.72
N MET A 94 -7.65 4.20 8.63
CA MET A 94 -7.35 5.05 7.47
C MET A 94 -7.27 6.55 7.82
N PHE A 95 -7.89 7.00 8.92
CA PHE A 95 -7.73 8.37 9.41
C PHE A 95 -6.29 8.71 9.80
N LEU A 96 -5.46 7.71 10.11
CA LEU A 96 -4.03 7.93 10.32
C LEU A 96 -3.35 8.51 9.06
N TYR A 97 -3.91 8.33 7.86
CA TYR A 97 -3.38 8.98 6.66
C TYR A 97 -3.42 10.52 6.75
N ILE A 98 -4.24 11.10 7.61
CA ILE A 98 -4.33 12.55 7.78
C ILE A 98 -3.11 13.10 8.54
N ILE A 99 -2.60 12.36 9.53
CA ILE A 99 -1.58 12.88 10.45
C ILE A 99 -0.22 13.13 9.79
N ILE A 100 0.06 12.51 8.63
CA ILE A 100 1.30 12.77 7.88
C ILE A 100 1.32 14.15 7.22
N TRP A 101 0.16 14.77 7.02
CA TRP A 101 0.00 16.04 6.30
C TRP A 101 -0.10 17.26 7.22
N VAL A 102 0.27 17.10 8.49
CA VAL A 102 0.31 18.22 9.45
C VAL A 102 1.61 19.01 9.24
N ALA A 103 1.47 20.28 8.86
CA ALA A 103 2.60 21.15 8.55
C ALA A 103 3.33 21.66 9.80
N HIS A 104 4.52 22.22 9.59
CA HIS A 104 5.34 22.87 10.64
C HIS A 104 5.69 21.95 11.82
N MET A 105 5.88 20.66 11.56
CA MET A 105 6.31 19.68 12.56
C MET A 105 7.80 19.36 12.46
N GLY A 106 8.38 18.81 13.53
CA GLY A 106 9.80 18.45 13.58
C GLY A 106 10.13 17.13 12.88
N PHE A 107 11.41 16.90 12.63
CA PHE A 107 11.94 15.67 12.02
C PHE A 107 11.37 14.39 12.66
N TRP A 108 11.37 14.30 13.99
CA TRP A 108 10.91 13.12 14.72
C TRP A 108 9.41 12.84 14.55
N TYR A 109 8.59 13.89 14.40
CA TYR A 109 7.18 13.73 14.09
C TYR A 109 6.99 13.13 12.71
N TYR A 110 7.65 13.70 11.70
CA TYR A 110 7.56 13.19 10.32
C TYR A 110 8.11 11.77 10.19
N LEU A 111 9.21 11.46 10.87
CA LEU A 111 9.75 10.10 10.93
C LEU A 111 8.75 9.13 11.56
N ALA A 112 8.21 9.44 12.74
CA ALA A 112 7.30 8.56 13.46
C ALA A 112 6.00 8.32 12.69
N THR A 113 5.40 9.39 12.16
CA THR A 113 4.13 9.31 11.41
C THR A 113 4.29 8.60 10.07
N TYR A 114 5.41 8.79 9.37
CA TYR A 114 5.68 8.09 8.12
C TYR A 114 5.99 6.60 8.35
N LEU A 115 6.77 6.26 9.40
CA LEU A 115 6.98 4.85 9.79
C LEU A 115 5.68 4.16 10.19
N LEU A 116 4.81 4.86 10.92
CA LEU A 116 3.49 4.35 11.28
C LEU A 116 2.63 4.09 10.03
N MET A 117 2.70 4.98 9.02
CA MET A 117 2.02 4.77 7.73
C MET A 117 2.54 3.56 6.97
N GLU A 118 3.85 3.37 6.89
CA GLU A 118 4.43 2.21 6.19
C GLU A 118 4.02 0.91 6.89
N ALA A 119 4.12 0.87 8.23
CA ALA A 119 3.68 -0.28 9.01
C ALA A 119 2.19 -0.58 8.85
N PHE A 120 1.36 0.47 8.81
CA PHE A 120 -0.06 0.35 8.56
C PHE A 120 -0.36 -0.13 7.13
N THR A 121 0.33 0.40 6.13
CA THR A 121 0.18 -0.02 4.73
C THR A 121 0.49 -1.51 4.59
N ALA A 122 1.59 -1.98 5.18
CA ALA A 122 1.94 -3.40 5.20
C ALA A 122 0.86 -4.27 5.87
N LEU A 123 0.30 -3.80 7.00
CA LEU A 123 -0.79 -4.48 7.73
C LEU A 123 -2.04 -4.70 6.86
N VAL A 124 -2.34 -3.78 5.93
CA VAL A 124 -3.51 -3.87 5.07
C VAL A 124 -3.21 -4.61 3.77
N MET A 125 -2.11 -4.24 3.12
CA MET A 125 -1.81 -4.69 1.76
C MET A 125 -1.36 -6.14 1.71
N ILE A 126 -0.60 -6.63 2.68
CA ILE A 126 -0.12 -8.02 2.66
C ILE A 126 -1.28 -9.04 2.77
N PRO A 127 -2.23 -8.88 3.72
CA PRO A 127 -3.44 -9.71 3.73
C PRO A 127 -4.33 -9.53 2.50
N TYR A 128 -4.39 -8.30 1.98
CA TYR A 128 -5.18 -8.01 0.78
C TYR A 128 -4.66 -8.74 -0.45
N GLU A 129 -3.36 -8.72 -0.72
CA GLU A 129 -2.75 -9.36 -1.89
C GLU A 129 -2.89 -10.88 -1.87
N THR A 130 -2.91 -11.48 -0.67
CA THR A 130 -3.11 -12.92 -0.50
C THR A 130 -4.58 -13.33 -0.55
N LEU A 131 -5.53 -12.40 -0.37
CA LEU A 131 -6.97 -12.68 -0.31
C LEU A 131 -7.54 -13.27 -1.62
N ALA A 132 -6.99 -12.92 -2.78
CA ALA A 132 -7.43 -13.51 -4.05
C ALA A 132 -7.23 -15.03 -4.09
N ALA A 133 -6.17 -15.54 -3.46
CA ALA A 133 -5.92 -16.97 -3.33
C ALA A 133 -6.93 -17.64 -2.38
N GLU A 134 -7.39 -16.92 -1.36
CA GLU A 134 -8.42 -17.41 -0.42
C GLU A 134 -9.82 -17.45 -1.04
N MET A 135 -10.09 -16.61 -2.05
CA MET A 135 -11.41 -16.49 -2.69
C MET A 135 -11.70 -17.56 -3.74
N THR A 136 -10.68 -18.03 -4.48
CA THR A 136 -10.87 -18.95 -5.61
C THR A 136 -9.58 -19.71 -5.96
N ASP A 137 -9.68 -20.98 -6.38
CA ASP A 137 -8.56 -21.73 -6.98
C ASP A 137 -8.46 -21.55 -8.50
N ASN A 138 -9.53 -21.07 -9.13
CA ASN A 138 -9.57 -20.91 -10.58
C ASN A 138 -8.64 -19.78 -11.02
N TYR A 139 -7.63 -20.12 -11.82
CA TYR A 139 -6.65 -19.20 -12.39
C TYR A 139 -7.30 -18.04 -13.17
N ASP A 140 -8.32 -18.31 -13.98
CA ASP A 140 -9.01 -17.26 -14.76
C ASP A 140 -9.68 -16.23 -13.87
N MET A 141 -10.22 -16.67 -12.72
CA MET A 141 -10.84 -15.76 -11.76
C MET A 141 -9.80 -14.96 -10.97
N LYS A 142 -8.64 -15.55 -10.64
CA LYS A 142 -7.50 -14.82 -10.06
C LYS A 142 -6.99 -13.76 -11.03
N SER A 143 -6.89 -14.10 -12.32
CA SER A 143 -6.52 -13.17 -13.38
C SER A 143 -7.50 -11.98 -13.45
N LYS A 144 -8.81 -12.24 -13.47
CA LYS A 144 -9.84 -11.17 -13.44
C LYS A 144 -9.78 -10.28 -12.19
N LEU A 145 -9.51 -10.86 -11.03
CA LEU A 145 -9.30 -10.10 -9.79
C LEU A 145 -8.07 -9.17 -9.91
N SER A 146 -6.98 -9.68 -10.48
CA SER A 146 -5.77 -8.89 -10.76
C SER A 146 -6.01 -7.78 -11.79
N SER A 147 -6.74 -8.07 -12.88
CA SER A 147 -7.10 -7.03 -13.87
C SER A 147 -7.98 -5.95 -13.26
N SER A 148 -8.94 -6.33 -12.40
CA SER A 148 -9.73 -5.34 -11.66
C SER A 148 -8.86 -4.47 -10.77
N ARG A 149 -7.85 -5.06 -10.11
CA ARG A 149 -6.88 -4.30 -9.31
C ARG A 149 -6.21 -3.22 -10.15
N MET A 150 -5.69 -3.57 -11.32
CA MET A 150 -5.01 -2.64 -12.23
C MET A 150 -5.90 -1.48 -12.70
N LEU A 151 -7.19 -1.75 -12.96
CA LEU A 151 -8.18 -0.69 -13.27
C LEU A 151 -8.30 0.32 -12.13
N TRP A 152 -8.42 -0.16 -10.89
CA TRP A 152 -8.48 0.70 -9.72
C TRP A 152 -7.13 1.38 -9.43
N SER A 153 -6.00 0.72 -9.69
CA SER A 153 -4.67 1.34 -9.62
C SER A 153 -4.58 2.56 -10.51
N ALA A 154 -5.04 2.44 -11.75
CA ALA A 154 -5.00 3.52 -12.73
C ALA A 154 -5.88 4.70 -12.29
N LEU A 155 -7.08 4.42 -11.77
CA LEU A 155 -7.93 5.44 -11.18
C LEU A 155 -7.27 6.09 -9.94
N ALA A 156 -6.60 5.30 -9.11
CA ALA A 156 -5.88 5.79 -7.93
C ALA A 156 -4.77 6.76 -8.32
N THR A 157 -3.96 6.41 -9.32
CA THR A 157 -2.90 7.28 -9.86
C THR A 157 -3.48 8.58 -10.41
N PHE A 158 -4.60 8.50 -11.15
CA PHE A 158 -5.30 9.68 -11.65
C PHE A 158 -5.74 10.59 -10.49
N LEU A 159 -6.44 10.05 -9.49
CA LEU A 159 -6.90 10.84 -8.34
C LEU A 159 -5.73 11.42 -7.53
N ALA A 160 -4.68 10.64 -7.31
CA ALA A 160 -3.45 11.05 -6.61
C ALA A 160 -2.73 12.22 -7.32
N SER A 161 -2.78 12.23 -8.66
CA SER A 161 -2.19 13.31 -9.45
C SER A 161 -3.09 14.53 -9.55
N TRP A 162 -4.41 14.35 -9.68
CA TRP A 162 -5.38 15.41 -9.95
C TRP A 162 -5.83 16.17 -8.70
N LEU A 163 -6.12 15.46 -7.59
CA LEU A 163 -6.69 16.05 -6.39
C LEU A 163 -5.82 17.18 -5.79
N PRO A 164 -4.49 17.02 -5.63
CA PRO A 164 -3.66 18.08 -5.07
C PRO A 164 -3.75 19.39 -5.85
N GLY A 165 -3.67 19.35 -7.18
CA GLY A 165 -3.75 20.55 -8.02
C GLY A 165 -5.09 21.26 -7.91
N ARG A 166 -6.20 20.52 -7.81
CA ARG A 166 -7.53 21.12 -7.60
C ARG A 166 -7.65 21.80 -6.25
N VAL A 167 -7.15 21.15 -5.19
CA VAL A 167 -7.17 21.74 -3.85
C VAL A 167 -6.25 22.98 -3.79
N PHE A 168 -5.06 22.94 -4.41
CA PHE A 168 -4.19 24.12 -4.50
C PHE A 168 -4.81 25.28 -5.27
N ALA A 169 -5.59 25.00 -6.32
CA ALA A 169 -6.27 26.02 -7.09
C ALA A 169 -7.34 26.77 -6.26
N ILE A 170 -7.98 26.07 -5.32
CA ILE A 170 -9.04 26.64 -4.46
C ILE A 170 -8.45 27.29 -3.20
N MET A 171 -7.57 26.60 -2.50
CA MET A 171 -7.07 27.01 -1.17
C MET A 171 -5.80 27.87 -1.21
N GLY A 172 -5.18 28.00 -2.39
CA GLY A 172 -3.94 28.71 -2.58
C GLY A 172 -2.70 27.80 -2.49
N LYS A 173 -1.71 28.09 -3.34
CA LYS A 173 -0.50 27.29 -3.56
C LYS A 173 0.44 27.21 -2.35
N ASN A 174 0.39 28.23 -1.47
CA ASN A 174 1.26 28.35 -0.30
C ASN A 174 0.55 27.97 1.00
N ASN A 175 -0.68 27.45 0.91
CA ASN A 175 -1.45 27.10 2.10
C ASN A 175 -1.11 25.67 2.54
N PRO A 176 -0.46 25.45 3.70
CA PRO A 176 -0.15 24.11 4.19
C PRO A 176 -1.41 23.25 4.39
N ASN A 177 -2.55 23.87 4.69
CA ASN A 177 -3.81 23.16 4.88
C ASN A 177 -4.33 22.52 3.59
N ALA A 178 -3.84 22.90 2.41
CA ALA A 178 -4.22 22.24 1.15
C ALA A 178 -3.85 20.76 1.16
N PHE A 179 -2.65 20.41 1.64
CA PHE A 179 -2.24 19.01 1.76
C PHE A 179 -3.03 18.26 2.84
N LEU A 180 -3.34 18.92 3.95
CA LEU A 180 -4.20 18.36 4.98
C LEU A 180 -5.59 18.02 4.43
N THR A 181 -6.19 18.92 3.64
CA THR A 181 -7.46 18.70 2.96
C THR A 181 -7.39 17.55 1.96
N VAL A 182 -6.32 17.46 1.16
CA VAL A 182 -6.08 16.31 0.28
C VAL A 182 -6.00 15.01 1.09
N GLY A 183 -5.26 15.01 2.21
CA GLY A 183 -5.16 13.88 3.12
C GLY A 183 -6.50 13.44 3.68
N ILE A 184 -7.36 14.37 4.10
CA ILE A 184 -8.72 14.10 4.58
C ILE A 184 -9.58 13.47 3.48
N VAL A 185 -9.59 14.07 2.28
CA VAL A 185 -10.37 13.57 1.14
C VAL A 185 -9.92 12.16 0.76
N LEU A 186 -8.61 11.94 0.65
CA LEU A 186 -8.05 10.62 0.34
C LEU A 186 -8.33 9.60 1.44
N ALA A 187 -8.23 9.97 2.72
CA ALA A 187 -8.60 9.09 3.83
C ALA A 187 -10.05 8.62 3.70
N ILE A 188 -11.00 9.52 3.39
CA ILE A 188 -12.40 9.15 3.16
C ILE A 188 -12.53 8.20 1.96
N VAL A 189 -11.85 8.49 0.85
CA VAL A 189 -11.85 7.59 -0.33
C VAL A 189 -11.29 6.21 0.02
N PHE A 190 -10.22 6.14 0.79
CA PHE A 190 -9.61 4.88 1.22
C PHE A 190 -10.50 4.09 2.19
N ILE A 191 -11.20 4.77 3.10
CA ILE A 191 -12.22 4.17 3.97
C ILE A 191 -13.31 3.49 3.13
N LEU A 192 -13.85 4.22 2.13
CA LEU A 192 -14.89 3.68 1.26
C LEU A 192 -14.37 2.53 0.39
N ALA A 193 -13.15 2.64 -0.12
CA ALA A 193 -12.50 1.62 -0.93
C ALA A 193 -12.28 0.30 -0.15
N ILE A 194 -11.64 0.38 1.02
CA ILE A 194 -11.39 -0.79 1.88
C ILE A 194 -12.70 -1.34 2.43
N GLY A 195 -13.67 -0.48 2.78
CA GLY A 195 -15.01 -0.90 3.17
C GLY A 195 -15.69 -1.70 2.06
N LEU A 196 -15.68 -1.18 0.82
CA LEU A 196 -16.23 -1.88 -0.34
C LEU A 196 -15.55 -3.24 -0.56
N THR A 197 -14.23 -3.31 -0.42
CA THR A 197 -13.48 -4.57 -0.50
C THR A 197 -13.90 -5.53 0.62
N TYR A 198 -13.97 -5.09 1.87
CA TYR A 198 -14.34 -5.94 2.99
C TYR A 198 -15.75 -6.55 2.82
N PHE A 199 -16.73 -5.75 2.39
CA PHE A 199 -18.11 -6.21 2.17
C PHE A 199 -18.28 -7.05 0.90
N SER A 200 -17.44 -6.81 -0.11
CA SER A 200 -17.50 -7.52 -1.39
C SER A 200 -16.62 -8.77 -1.43
N THR A 201 -15.74 -9.00 -0.46
CA THR A 201 -14.85 -10.17 -0.44
C THR A 201 -15.29 -11.18 0.62
N PHE A 202 -14.86 -12.42 0.46
CA PHE A 202 -15.14 -13.51 1.40
C PHE A 202 -13.96 -14.48 1.39
N GLU A 203 -13.80 -15.24 2.46
CA GLU A 203 -12.86 -16.37 2.51
C GLU A 203 -13.64 -17.67 2.29
N ARG A 204 -13.04 -18.65 1.63
CA ARG A 204 -13.68 -19.96 1.40
C ARG A 204 -13.72 -20.79 2.68
N GLU A 205 -14.69 -21.68 2.81
CA GLU A 205 -14.81 -22.59 3.98
C GLU A 205 -13.60 -23.52 4.14
N THR A 206 -12.86 -23.80 3.05
CA THR A 206 -11.60 -24.53 3.12
C THR A 206 -10.47 -23.72 3.76
N ALA A 207 -10.47 -22.38 3.60
CA ALA A 207 -9.45 -21.44 4.09
C ALA A 207 -9.53 -21.21 5.61
N GLY A 208 -9.55 -22.30 6.37
CA GLY A 208 -10.04 -22.37 7.75
C GLY A 208 -10.80 -23.65 8.07
N SER A 209 -10.69 -24.71 7.25
CA SER A 209 -11.22 -26.03 7.62
C SER A 209 -10.53 -26.52 8.91
N PRO A 210 -11.17 -27.40 9.71
CA PRO A 210 -10.52 -28.00 10.87
C PRO A 210 -9.18 -28.63 10.51
N GLU A 211 -9.05 -29.20 9.31
CA GLU A 211 -7.84 -29.84 8.79
C GLU A 211 -6.72 -28.83 8.45
N GLU A 212 -7.02 -27.71 7.78
CA GLU A 212 -6.04 -26.66 7.51
C GLU A 212 -5.63 -25.92 8.79
N ILE A 213 -6.59 -25.67 9.68
CA ILE A 213 -6.33 -25.08 11.00
C ILE A 213 -5.48 -26.03 11.83
N GLN A 214 -5.77 -27.33 11.79
CA GLN A 214 -4.99 -28.34 12.48
C GLN A 214 -3.59 -28.47 11.86
N ALA A 215 -3.44 -28.34 10.55
CA ALA A 215 -2.12 -28.23 9.91
C ALA A 215 -1.36 -26.96 10.34
N ILE A 216 -2.02 -25.80 10.44
CA ILE A 216 -1.40 -24.56 10.96
C ILE A 216 -1.02 -24.71 12.44
N ILE A 217 -1.87 -25.35 13.25
CA ILE A 217 -1.62 -25.61 14.68
C ILE A 217 -0.51 -26.67 14.85
N GLU A 218 -0.49 -27.71 14.03
CA GLU A 218 0.54 -28.75 14.00
C GLU A 218 1.86 -28.17 13.51
N GLU A 219 1.87 -27.31 12.50
CA GLU A 219 3.07 -26.60 12.04
C GLU A 219 3.59 -25.63 13.10
N SER A 220 2.69 -24.89 13.77
CA SER A 220 3.07 -23.98 14.86
C SER A 220 3.44 -24.70 16.17
N SER A 221 2.97 -25.93 16.40
CA SER A 221 3.33 -26.75 17.57
C SER A 221 4.57 -27.63 17.34
N THR A 222 4.80 -28.13 16.12
CA THR A 222 6.06 -28.79 15.73
C THR A 222 7.22 -27.80 15.64
N LYS A 223 6.95 -26.54 15.26
CA LYS A 223 7.85 -25.40 15.48
C LYS A 223 7.73 -24.89 16.93
N THR A 224 7.87 -25.78 17.92
CA THR A 224 8.12 -25.44 19.34
C THR A 224 9.53 -24.85 19.56
N GLY A 225 10.05 -24.14 18.55
CA GLY A 225 11.18 -23.24 18.67
C GLY A 225 10.67 -21.84 18.98
N ASN A 226 11.43 -21.10 19.80
CA ASN A 226 11.26 -19.67 20.06
C ASN A 226 10.71 -18.93 18.80
N PRO A 227 9.63 -18.13 18.87
CA PRO A 227 9.04 -17.44 17.70
C PRO A 227 10.07 -16.68 16.85
N LEU A 228 11.10 -16.13 17.48
CA LEU A 228 12.25 -15.52 16.82
C LEU A 228 13.03 -16.50 15.91
N LYS A 229 13.19 -17.76 16.33
CA LYS A 229 13.85 -18.81 15.56
C LYS A 229 13.01 -19.23 14.34
N SER A 230 11.69 -19.25 14.47
CA SER A 230 10.77 -19.50 13.35
C SER A 230 10.88 -18.39 12.30
N LEU A 231 10.83 -17.12 12.75
CA LEU A 231 11.02 -15.95 11.88
C LEU A 231 12.40 -15.96 11.22
N TRP A 232 13.46 -16.28 11.96
CA TRP A 232 14.81 -16.39 11.43
C TRP A 232 14.95 -17.48 10.36
N ASN A 233 14.34 -18.64 10.59
CA ASN A 233 14.32 -19.72 9.60
C ASN A 233 13.59 -19.29 8.34
N MET A 234 12.45 -18.58 8.46
CA MET A 234 11.73 -18.03 7.32
C MET A 234 12.60 -17.03 6.52
N ILE A 235 13.30 -16.12 7.20
CA ILE A 235 14.22 -15.17 6.55
C ILE A 235 15.35 -15.94 5.83
N LYS A 236 15.88 -16.99 6.46
CA LYS A 236 16.91 -17.85 5.86
C LYS A 236 16.38 -18.58 4.61
N ASP A 237 15.15 -19.07 4.66
CA ASP A 237 14.49 -19.76 3.55
C ASP A 237 14.19 -18.78 2.40
N MET A 238 13.75 -17.56 2.68
CA MET A 238 13.66 -16.47 1.69
C MET A 238 15.03 -16.16 1.07
N GLY A 239 16.09 -16.15 1.90
CA GLY A 239 17.47 -16.03 1.46
C GLY A 239 17.92 -17.14 0.50
N SER A 240 17.37 -18.35 0.63
CA SER A 240 17.70 -19.47 -0.25
C SER A 240 17.20 -19.26 -1.69
N VAL A 241 16.13 -18.50 -1.89
CA VAL A 241 15.55 -18.20 -3.21
C VAL A 241 16.52 -17.37 -4.06
N PHE A 242 17.37 -16.55 -3.43
CA PHE A 242 18.42 -15.80 -4.13
C PHE A 242 19.48 -16.68 -4.78
N ARG A 243 19.54 -17.99 -4.45
CA ARG A 243 20.40 -18.95 -5.17
C ARG A 243 19.93 -19.20 -6.60
N ILE A 244 18.64 -18.96 -6.88
CA ILE A 244 18.07 -19.11 -8.22
C ILE A 244 18.38 -17.85 -9.01
N LYS A 245 19.32 -17.95 -9.97
CA LYS A 245 19.76 -16.81 -10.81
C LYS A 245 18.62 -16.07 -11.49
N SER A 246 17.63 -16.80 -12.02
CA SER A 246 16.47 -16.21 -12.70
C SER A 246 15.65 -15.35 -11.74
N TYR A 247 15.40 -15.83 -10.53
CA TYR A 247 14.70 -15.06 -9.49
C TYR A 247 15.50 -13.84 -9.07
N ALA A 248 16.79 -14.01 -8.76
CA ALA A 248 17.66 -12.91 -8.34
C ALA A 248 17.75 -11.80 -9.39
N LEU A 249 17.85 -12.17 -10.68
CA LEU A 249 17.85 -11.21 -11.79
C LEU A 249 16.52 -10.48 -11.90
N HIS A 250 15.39 -11.19 -11.81
CA HIS A 250 14.06 -10.58 -11.88
C HIS A 250 13.84 -9.62 -10.71
N LEU A 251 14.24 -10.01 -9.50
CA LEU A 251 14.18 -9.16 -8.32
C LEU A 251 15.06 -7.91 -8.46
N ALA A 252 16.28 -8.04 -9.01
CA ALA A 252 17.15 -6.91 -9.27
C ALA A 252 16.53 -5.92 -10.28
N ILE A 253 15.98 -6.43 -11.38
CA ILE A 253 15.26 -5.61 -12.38
C ILE A 253 14.08 -4.88 -11.71
N TYR A 254 13.31 -5.58 -10.88
CA TYR A 254 12.17 -5.03 -10.18
C TYR A 254 12.59 -3.89 -9.23
N LEU A 255 13.58 -4.14 -8.36
CA LEU A 255 14.09 -3.14 -7.41
C LEU A 255 14.64 -1.90 -8.12
N CYS A 256 15.43 -2.09 -9.19
CA CYS A 256 15.95 -0.97 -9.99
C CYS A 256 14.82 -0.17 -10.64
N SER A 257 13.81 -0.83 -11.20
CA SER A 257 12.68 -0.18 -11.87
C SER A 257 11.82 0.64 -10.89
N PHE A 258 11.52 0.08 -9.71
CA PHE A 258 10.77 0.78 -8.66
C PHE A 258 11.57 1.92 -8.04
N THR A 259 12.87 1.72 -7.80
CA THR A 259 13.74 2.79 -7.29
C THR A 259 13.83 3.95 -8.27
N ALA A 260 13.98 3.66 -9.57
CA ALA A 260 13.99 4.70 -10.61
C ALA A 260 12.66 5.46 -10.64
N ARG A 261 11.52 4.75 -10.55
CA ARG A 261 10.19 5.37 -10.46
C ARG A 261 10.08 6.30 -9.24
N ASP A 262 10.55 5.86 -8.09
CA ASP A 262 10.49 6.64 -6.84
C ASP A 262 11.37 7.90 -6.92
N ILE A 263 12.58 7.81 -7.49
CA ILE A 263 13.45 8.96 -7.71
C ILE A 263 12.79 9.98 -8.63
N ILE A 264 12.19 9.52 -9.74
CA ILE A 264 11.47 10.40 -10.66
C ILE A 264 10.30 11.07 -9.94
N GLY A 265 9.47 10.31 -9.22
CA GLY A 265 8.33 10.86 -8.47
C GLY A 265 8.77 11.91 -7.45
N ALA A 266 9.80 11.62 -6.66
CA ALA A 266 10.24 12.48 -5.57
C ALA A 266 10.86 13.80 -6.07
N THR A 267 11.54 13.76 -7.22
CA THR A 267 12.18 14.94 -7.83
C THR A 267 11.23 15.72 -8.74
N TYR A 268 10.16 15.10 -9.22
CA TYR A 268 9.27 15.67 -10.22
C TYR A 268 8.70 17.02 -9.83
N VAL A 269 8.10 17.13 -8.63
CA VAL A 269 7.48 18.38 -8.17
C VAL A 269 8.52 19.48 -8.02
N PHE A 270 9.72 19.14 -7.55
CA PHE A 270 10.83 20.11 -7.45
C PHE A 270 11.27 20.59 -8.83
N TYR A 271 11.37 19.70 -9.80
CA TYR A 271 11.72 20.07 -11.17
C TYR A 271 10.70 21.07 -11.73
N VAL A 272 9.41 20.80 -11.58
CA VAL A 272 8.37 21.71 -12.09
C VAL A 272 8.39 23.06 -11.36
N VAL A 273 8.42 23.05 -10.04
CA VAL A 273 8.33 24.30 -9.25
C VAL A 273 9.60 25.14 -9.37
N TYR A 274 10.77 24.54 -9.24
CA TYR A 274 12.04 25.28 -9.16
C TYR A 274 12.74 25.42 -10.51
N ALA A 275 12.83 24.35 -11.31
CA ALA A 275 13.55 24.40 -12.58
C ALA A 275 12.73 25.03 -13.70
N MET A 276 11.45 24.65 -13.83
CA MET A 276 10.55 25.26 -14.82
C MET A 276 9.95 26.59 -14.36
N LYS A 277 10.24 27.03 -13.12
CA LYS A 277 9.69 28.25 -12.48
C LYS A 277 8.16 28.29 -12.53
N SER A 278 7.54 27.11 -12.45
CA SER A 278 6.10 26.91 -12.49
C SER A 278 5.57 26.74 -11.06
N ASN A 279 4.35 26.26 -10.90
CA ASN A 279 3.68 26.13 -9.61
C ASN A 279 3.19 24.71 -9.33
N PRO A 280 2.89 24.36 -8.07
CA PRO A 280 2.43 23.01 -7.71
C PRO A 280 1.14 22.58 -8.43
N THR A 281 0.26 23.52 -8.78
CA THR A 281 -0.96 23.23 -9.56
C THR A 281 -0.64 22.75 -10.97
N GLU A 282 0.32 23.39 -11.65
CA GLU A 282 0.79 22.97 -12.97
C GLU A 282 1.50 21.62 -12.92
N ALA A 283 2.32 21.37 -11.88
CA ALA A 283 2.92 20.04 -11.65
C ALA A 283 1.85 18.94 -11.58
N SER A 284 0.80 19.18 -10.80
CA SER A 284 -0.34 18.27 -10.70
C SER A 284 -1.08 18.10 -12.02
N ASN A 285 -1.30 19.17 -12.80
CA ASN A 285 -1.98 19.09 -14.09
C ASN A 285 -1.18 18.27 -15.12
N ILE A 286 0.14 18.44 -15.18
CA ILE A 286 1.01 17.68 -16.09
C ILE A 286 1.01 16.20 -15.68
N LEU A 287 1.11 15.88 -14.38
CA LEU A 287 0.96 14.50 -13.90
C LEU A 287 -0.40 13.91 -14.26
N THR A 288 -1.47 14.70 -14.12
CA THR A 288 -2.82 14.27 -14.46
C THR A 288 -2.90 13.88 -15.93
N PHE A 289 -2.36 14.72 -16.82
CA PHE A 289 -2.32 14.43 -18.24
C PHE A 289 -1.54 13.15 -18.55
N GLY A 290 -0.36 12.97 -17.94
CA GLY A 290 0.43 11.74 -18.06
C GLY A 290 -0.32 10.50 -17.57
N SER A 291 -1.05 10.61 -16.45
CA SER A 291 -1.83 9.51 -15.89
C SER A 291 -2.96 9.06 -16.82
N ILE A 292 -3.63 9.99 -17.51
CA ILE A 292 -4.71 9.69 -18.48
C ILE A 292 -4.15 8.89 -19.66
N ILE A 293 -3.00 9.30 -20.18
CA ILE A 293 -2.32 8.58 -21.29
C ILE A 293 -1.87 7.19 -20.84
N GLY A 294 -1.50 7.02 -19.57
CA GLY A 294 -1.09 5.74 -19.01
C GLY A 294 -2.22 4.73 -18.81
N ILE A 295 -3.50 5.16 -18.78
CA ILE A 295 -4.64 4.25 -18.52
C ILE A 295 -4.73 3.14 -19.59
N PRO A 296 -4.73 3.44 -20.92
CA PRO A 296 -4.71 2.38 -21.94
C PRO A 296 -3.51 1.44 -21.83
N CYS A 297 -2.32 1.96 -21.52
CA CYS A 297 -1.11 1.14 -21.40
C CYS A 297 -1.14 0.19 -20.20
N ASN A 298 -1.87 0.52 -19.15
CA ASN A 298 -2.06 -0.36 -17.99
C ASN A 298 -3.12 -1.46 -18.23
N LEU A 299 -3.89 -1.38 -19.31
CA LEU A 299 -4.96 -2.32 -19.64
C LEU A 299 -4.62 -3.27 -20.80
N LEU A 300 -3.48 -3.05 -21.45
CA LEU A 300 -2.89 -3.89 -22.49
C LEU A 300 -1.82 -4.80 -21.90
#